data_AF-A0A1M3MJH4-F1
#
_entry.id   AF-A0A1M3MJH4-F1
#
_cell.length_a   1.000
_cell.length_b   1.000
_cell.length_c   1.000
_cell.angle_alpha   90.00
_cell.angle_beta   90.00
_cell.angle_gamma   90.00
#
_symmetry.space_group_name_H-M   'P 1'
#
loop_
_entity.id
_entity.type
_entity.pdbx_description
1 polymer ?
#
loop_
_entity_poly.entity_id
_entity_poly.type
_entity_poly.pdbx_seq_one_letter_code
_entity_poly.pdbx_strand_id
1 'polypeptide(L)'
;MATDGQHRKLQEFAADVALEFDFEDVDLLYAFLVRMWLLMETGSAVAITNGTVRVPTDQPEFKSTHDRLERLRDHLAEAAAILREVPDNETLGAVLHHSDNSGAMDEHYEALLSLLETCNRAANLEGRAGRRPNEDWVRDFCVACQQFWLLAGKTGTAIVFHTAFPTPITRWTERVYVGLRRLKGLRDDLSKLKSTAKALSAYRG
;
A
#
# COMPACT_ATOMS: atom_id res chain seq x y z
N MET A 1 8.57 -4.97 -7.62
CA MET A 1 9.30 -6.26 -7.66
C MET A 1 10.79 -5.94 -7.67
N ALA A 2 11.56 -6.51 -6.75
CA ALA A 2 12.99 -6.26 -6.63
C ALA A 2 13.75 -6.87 -7.82
N THR A 3 14.86 -6.24 -8.23
CA THR A 3 15.71 -6.77 -9.31
C THR A 3 16.57 -7.94 -8.81
N ASP A 4 17.07 -8.80 -9.71
CA ASP A 4 17.93 -9.94 -9.35
C ASP A 4 19.15 -9.54 -8.49
N GLY A 5 19.68 -8.34 -8.70
CA GLY A 5 20.76 -7.77 -7.90
C GLY A 5 20.34 -7.31 -6.49
N GLN A 6 19.09 -6.92 -6.29
CA GLN A 6 18.55 -6.56 -4.97
C GLN A 6 18.26 -7.81 -4.14
N HIS A 7 17.76 -8.88 -4.77
CA HIS A 7 17.56 -10.17 -4.09
C HIS A 7 18.87 -10.74 -3.53
N ARG A 8 19.94 -10.73 -4.32
CA ARG A 8 21.26 -11.19 -3.85
C ARG A 8 21.77 -10.40 -2.66
N LYS A 9 21.71 -9.07 -2.71
CA LYS A 9 22.13 -8.21 -1.60
C LYS A 9 21.28 -8.39 -0.34
N LEU A 10 19.99 -8.70 -0.51
CA LEU A 10 19.09 -8.97 0.61
C LEU A 10 19.38 -10.35 1.24
N GLN A 11 19.77 -11.35 0.45
CA GLN A 11 20.22 -12.66 0.93
C GLN A 11 21.56 -12.55 1.68
N GLU A 12 22.54 -11.82 1.13
CA GLU A 12 23.81 -11.52 1.82
C GLU A 12 23.54 -10.80 3.16
N PHE A 13 22.66 -9.81 3.14
CA PHE A 13 22.27 -9.10 4.35
C PHE A 13 21.56 -10.01 5.37
N ALA A 14 20.74 -10.96 4.93
CA ALA A 14 20.11 -11.95 5.81
C ALA A 14 21.15 -12.84 6.49
N ALA A 15 22.13 -13.34 5.74
CA ALA A 15 23.22 -14.17 6.29
C ALA A 15 24.05 -13.39 7.32
N ASP A 16 24.38 -12.14 7.04
CA ASP A 16 25.13 -11.27 7.97
C ASP A 16 24.35 -11.06 9.28
N VAL A 17 23.04 -10.75 9.19
CA VAL A 17 22.20 -10.54 10.37
C VAL A 17 21.98 -11.84 11.14
N ALA A 18 21.86 -12.97 10.46
CA ALA A 18 21.74 -14.27 11.12
C ALA A 18 22.98 -14.59 11.96
N LEU A 19 24.17 -14.34 11.41
CA LEU A 19 25.43 -14.53 12.13
C LEU A 19 25.56 -13.56 13.31
N GLU A 20 25.23 -12.28 13.13
CA GLU A 20 25.37 -11.24 14.15
C GLU A 20 24.45 -11.46 15.36
N PHE A 21 23.24 -12.00 15.15
CA PHE A 21 22.21 -12.17 16.17
C PHE A 21 21.88 -13.63 16.52
N ASP A 22 22.68 -14.57 16.00
CA ASP A 22 22.60 -16.00 16.28
C ASP A 22 21.21 -16.59 15.92
N PHE A 23 20.76 -16.34 14.68
CA PHE A 23 19.55 -16.98 14.13
C PHE A 23 19.93 -18.27 13.39
N GLU A 24 19.37 -19.39 13.83
CA GLU A 24 19.63 -20.71 13.22
C GLU A 24 18.99 -20.85 11.83
N ASP A 25 17.79 -20.26 11.64
CA ASP A 25 17.02 -20.35 10.39
C ASP A 25 17.19 -19.07 9.55
N VAL A 26 18.20 -19.10 8.66
CA VAL A 26 18.54 -17.99 7.76
C VAL A 26 17.46 -17.79 6.70
N ASP A 27 16.78 -18.85 6.27
CA ASP A 27 15.73 -18.79 5.25
C ASP A 27 14.47 -18.10 5.81
N LEU A 28 14.11 -18.41 7.05
CA LEU A 28 13.03 -17.73 7.77
C LEU A 28 13.35 -16.25 7.99
N LEU A 29 14.60 -15.91 8.34
CA LEU A 29 15.04 -14.54 8.46
C LEU A 29 15.00 -13.80 7.10
N TYR A 30 15.45 -14.45 6.03
CA TYR A 30 15.36 -13.88 4.68
C TYR A 30 13.90 -13.60 4.28
N ALA A 31 12.99 -14.54 4.53
CA ALA A 31 11.55 -14.36 4.28
C ALA A 31 10.98 -13.18 5.09
N PHE A 32 11.38 -13.04 6.35
CA PHE A 32 11.04 -11.88 7.17
C PHE A 32 11.56 -10.56 6.57
N LEU A 33 12.83 -10.53 6.14
CA LEU A 33 13.43 -9.34 5.54
C LEU A 33 12.77 -8.96 4.21
N VAL A 34 12.34 -9.92 3.39
CA VAL A 34 11.53 -9.68 2.20
C VAL A 34 10.19 -9.04 2.57
N ARG A 35 9.51 -9.55 3.60
CA ARG A 35 8.26 -8.94 4.08
C ARG A 35 8.47 -7.50 4.55
N MET A 36 9.54 -7.24 5.30
CA MET A 36 9.87 -5.88 5.76
C MET A 36 10.25 -4.95 4.61
N TRP A 37 10.97 -5.48 3.61
CA TRP A 37 11.29 -4.76 2.38
C TRP A 37 10.03 -4.29 1.65
N LEU A 38 9.01 -5.16 1.56
CA LEU A 38 7.72 -4.84 0.94
C LEU A 38 6.88 -3.88 1.79
N LEU A 39 6.88 -4.04 3.12
CA LEU A 39 6.22 -3.10 4.05
C LEU A 39 6.75 -1.67 3.91
N MET A 40 8.03 -1.51 3.56
CA MET A 40 8.64 -0.23 3.24
C MET A 40 8.28 0.32 1.85
N GLU A 41 7.76 -0.51 0.93
CA GLU A 41 7.37 -0.15 -0.44
C GLU A 41 5.88 0.12 -0.61
N THR A 42 5.03 -0.36 0.30
CA THR A 42 3.60 -0.10 0.20
C THR A 42 3.37 1.40 0.34
N GLY A 43 3.07 2.05 -0.79
CA GLY A 43 2.61 3.43 -0.82
C GLY A 43 1.50 3.62 0.19
N SER A 44 1.45 4.80 0.79
CA SER A 44 0.49 5.07 1.86
C SER A 44 -0.94 4.81 1.37
N ALA A 45 -1.76 4.15 2.19
CA ALA A 45 -3.16 3.89 1.84
C ALA A 45 -3.95 5.21 1.75
N VAL A 46 -4.82 5.31 0.75
CA VAL A 46 -5.81 6.38 0.67
C VAL A 46 -6.90 6.10 1.69
N ALA A 47 -7.10 7.01 2.64
CA ALA A 47 -8.17 6.88 3.63
C ALA A 47 -9.44 7.59 3.14
N ILE A 48 -10.57 6.91 3.24
CA ILE A 48 -11.90 7.47 2.94
C ILE A 48 -12.72 7.43 4.22
N THR A 49 -13.16 8.59 4.70
CA THR A 49 -13.98 8.68 5.93
C THR A 49 -15.03 9.75 5.73
N ASN A 50 -16.31 9.40 5.90
CA ASN A 50 -17.45 10.31 5.76
C ASN A 50 -17.42 11.13 4.46
N GLY A 51 -17.14 10.48 3.32
CA GLY A 51 -17.07 11.14 2.01
C GLY A 51 -15.84 12.03 1.78
N THR A 52 -14.94 12.12 2.76
CA THR A 52 -13.67 12.85 2.63
C THR A 52 -12.53 11.88 2.32
N VAL A 53 -11.83 12.13 1.21
CA VAL A 53 -10.64 11.41 0.78
C VAL A 53 -9.39 12.12 1.30
N ARG A 54 -8.54 11.39 2.03
CA ARG A 54 -7.22 11.84 2.46
C ARG A 54 -6.18 11.15 1.61
N VAL A 55 -5.63 11.91 0.67
CA VAL A 55 -4.61 11.42 -0.26
C VAL A 55 -3.22 11.67 0.32
N PRO A 56 -2.39 10.62 0.44
CA PRO A 56 -1.00 10.76 0.84
C PRO A 56 -0.15 11.48 -0.22
N THR A 57 0.93 12.12 0.20
CA THR A 57 1.80 12.92 -0.68
C THR A 57 2.59 12.09 -1.71
N ASP A 58 2.71 10.78 -1.48
CA ASP A 58 3.32 9.79 -2.37
C ASP A 58 2.33 9.21 -3.40
N GLN A 59 1.07 9.63 -3.35
CA GLN A 59 0.03 9.27 -4.33
C GLN A 59 -0.28 10.47 -5.24
N PRO A 60 -0.84 10.24 -6.45
CA PRO A 60 -1.34 11.32 -7.29
C PRO A 60 -2.33 12.19 -6.53
N GLU A 61 -2.21 13.52 -6.66
CA GLU A 61 -3.07 14.46 -5.95
C GLU A 61 -4.56 14.15 -6.15
N PHE A 62 -5.36 14.39 -5.10
CA PHE A 62 -6.81 14.19 -5.17
C PHE A 62 -7.41 14.91 -6.36
N LYS A 63 -7.04 16.18 -6.57
CA LYS A 63 -7.53 16.99 -7.69
C LYS A 63 -7.24 16.31 -9.04
N SER A 64 -6.01 15.85 -9.27
CA SER A 64 -5.65 15.17 -10.51
C SER A 64 -6.45 13.87 -10.73
N THR A 65 -6.72 13.14 -9.64
CA THR A 65 -7.52 11.92 -9.67
C THR A 65 -9.01 12.22 -9.90
N HIS A 66 -9.52 13.27 -9.27
CA HIS A 66 -10.90 13.76 -9.41
C HIS A 66 -11.16 14.27 -10.83
N ASP A 67 -10.26 15.07 -11.40
CA ASP A 67 -10.33 15.54 -12.79
C ASP A 67 -10.35 14.37 -13.82
N ARG A 68 -9.68 13.25 -13.51
CA ARG A 68 -9.74 12.03 -14.34
C ARG A 68 -11.08 11.32 -14.22
N LEU A 69 -11.63 11.28 -13.00
CA LEU A 69 -12.91 10.67 -12.71
C LEU A 69 -14.08 11.47 -13.32
N GLU A 70 -14.05 12.80 -13.26
CA GLU A 70 -15.05 13.66 -13.91
C GLU A 70 -15.06 13.45 -15.42
N ARG A 71 -13.89 13.41 -16.06
CA ARG A 71 -13.80 13.10 -17.50
C ARG A 71 -14.36 11.72 -17.84
N LEU A 72 -14.07 10.71 -17.02
CA LEU A 72 -14.64 9.38 -17.22
C LEU A 72 -16.17 9.41 -17.09
N ARG A 73 -16.70 10.05 -16.05
CA ARG A 73 -18.15 10.24 -15.87
C ARG A 73 -18.79 10.89 -17.09
N ASP A 74 -18.20 11.96 -17.60
CA ASP A 74 -18.75 12.72 -18.72
C ASP A 74 -18.78 11.87 -20.00
N HIS A 75 -17.72 11.11 -20.29
CA HIS A 75 -17.70 10.18 -21.42
C HIS A 75 -18.73 9.05 -21.30
N LEU A 76 -18.93 8.51 -20.09
CA LEU A 76 -19.96 7.48 -19.85
C LEU A 76 -21.37 8.06 -20.00
N ALA A 77 -21.59 9.30 -19.56
CA ALA A 77 -22.86 9.99 -19.71
C ALA A 77 -23.18 10.28 -21.18
N GLU A 78 -22.17 10.68 -21.97
CA GLU A 78 -22.29 10.85 -23.42
C GLU A 78 -22.63 9.52 -24.12
N ALA A 79 -21.92 8.44 -23.79
CA ALA A 79 -22.22 7.11 -24.33
C ALA A 79 -23.65 6.66 -23.98
N ALA A 80 -24.09 6.89 -22.75
CA ALA A 80 -25.45 6.55 -22.32
C ALA A 80 -26.52 7.40 -23.03
N ALA A 81 -26.22 8.67 -23.32
CA ALA A 81 -27.12 9.53 -24.10
C ALA A 81 -27.28 9.01 -25.53
N ILE A 82 -26.19 8.63 -26.20
CA ILE A 82 -26.23 8.05 -27.56
C ILE A 82 -27.06 6.76 -27.56
N LEU A 83 -26.84 5.86 -26.60
CA LEU A 83 -27.59 4.60 -26.52
C LEU A 83 -29.08 4.80 -26.21
N ARG A 84 -29.44 5.88 -25.53
CA ARG A 84 -30.85 6.23 -25.28
C ARG A 84 -31.60 6.65 -26.55
N GLU A 85 -30.90 7.11 -27.58
CA GLU A 85 -31.50 7.49 -28.86
C GLU A 85 -31.86 6.27 -29.73
N VAL A 86 -31.39 5.06 -29.39
CA VAL A 86 -31.59 3.85 -30.19
C VAL A 86 -33.05 3.57 -30.56
N PRO A 87 -34.04 3.70 -29.66
CA PRO A 87 -35.45 3.49 -30.00
C PRO A 87 -35.98 4.46 -31.07
N ASP A 88 -35.42 5.67 -31.13
CA ASP A 88 -35.84 6.76 -32.03
C ASP A 88 -34.89 6.92 -33.25
N ASN A 89 -33.83 6.11 -33.34
CA ASN A 89 -32.84 6.14 -34.40
C ASN A 89 -32.66 4.74 -35.03
N GLU A 90 -33.51 4.44 -36.02
CA GLU A 90 -33.55 3.15 -36.71
C GLU A 90 -32.20 2.74 -37.31
N THR A 91 -31.41 3.71 -37.80
CA THR A 91 -30.09 3.41 -38.39
C THR A 91 -29.10 2.96 -37.32
N LEU A 92 -29.04 3.67 -36.19
CA LEU A 92 -28.18 3.30 -35.07
C LEU A 92 -28.60 1.94 -34.48
N GLY A 93 -29.90 1.74 -34.29
CA GLY A 93 -30.45 0.48 -33.79
C GLY A 93 -30.12 -0.70 -34.72
N ALA A 94 -30.29 -0.54 -36.03
CA ALA A 94 -29.97 -1.59 -37.00
C ALA A 94 -28.48 -1.94 -37.02
N VAL A 95 -27.58 -0.95 -36.94
CA VAL A 95 -26.13 -1.18 -36.92
C VAL A 95 -25.69 -1.89 -35.64
N LEU A 96 -26.20 -1.46 -34.48
CA LEU A 96 -25.90 -2.08 -33.20
C LEU A 96 -26.45 -3.51 -33.13
N HIS A 97 -27.69 -3.73 -33.53
CA HIS A 97 -28.31 -5.06 -33.53
C HIS A 97 -27.62 -6.02 -34.52
N HIS A 98 -27.20 -5.54 -35.69
CA HIS A 98 -26.41 -6.34 -36.63
C HIS A 98 -25.05 -6.75 -36.07
N SER A 99 -24.48 -5.92 -35.20
CA SER A 99 -23.17 -6.16 -34.59
C SER A 99 -23.25 -6.98 -33.29
N ASP A 100 -24.41 -6.98 -32.63
CA ASP A 100 -24.68 -7.72 -31.39
C ASP A 100 -25.10 -9.16 -31.68
N ASN A 101 -24.12 -9.98 -32.03
CA ASN A 101 -24.33 -11.42 -32.27
C ASN A 101 -24.81 -12.19 -31.02
N SER A 102 -24.68 -11.60 -29.83
CA SER A 102 -25.02 -12.20 -28.54
C SER A 102 -26.39 -11.81 -28.00
N GLY A 103 -26.99 -10.73 -28.49
CA GLY A 103 -28.18 -10.13 -27.87
C GLY A 103 -27.90 -9.49 -26.50
N ALA A 104 -26.64 -9.11 -26.23
CA ALA A 104 -26.19 -8.64 -24.92
C ALA A 104 -26.24 -7.10 -24.77
N MET A 105 -26.72 -6.37 -25.77
CA MET A 105 -26.73 -4.90 -25.74
C MET A 105 -27.50 -4.32 -24.54
N ASP A 106 -28.61 -4.93 -24.13
CA ASP A 106 -29.37 -4.48 -22.97
C ASP A 106 -28.54 -4.63 -21.68
N GLU A 107 -27.84 -5.74 -21.51
CA GLU A 107 -26.95 -5.98 -20.36
C GLU A 107 -25.78 -4.99 -20.34
N HIS A 108 -25.19 -4.69 -21.51
CA HIS A 108 -24.12 -3.71 -21.64
C HIS A 108 -24.57 -2.29 -21.30
N TYR A 109 -25.79 -1.92 -21.71
CA TYR A 109 -26.37 -0.63 -21.38
C TYR A 109 -26.65 -0.51 -19.88
N GLU A 110 -27.21 -1.52 -19.23
CA GLU A 110 -27.40 -1.54 -17.78
C GLU A 110 -26.07 -1.47 -17.01
N ALA A 111 -25.04 -2.19 -17.47
CA ALA A 111 -23.70 -2.13 -16.90
C ALA A 111 -23.08 -0.73 -17.03
N LEU A 112 -23.29 -0.06 -18.18
CA LEU A 112 -22.88 1.32 -18.40
C LEU A 112 -23.56 2.28 -17.41
N LEU A 113 -24.88 2.15 -17.22
CA LEU A 113 -25.62 2.98 -16.26
C LEU A 113 -25.15 2.76 -14.82
N SER A 114 -24.89 1.50 -14.44
CA SER A 114 -24.37 1.14 -13.11
C SER A 114 -22.97 1.73 -12.87
N LEU A 115 -22.10 1.66 -13.87
CA LEU A 115 -20.76 2.25 -13.82
C LEU A 115 -20.84 3.78 -13.72
N LEU A 116 -21.71 4.42 -14.51
CA LEU A 116 -21.96 5.86 -14.46
C LEU A 116 -22.42 6.30 -13.08
N GLU A 117 -23.35 5.56 -12.45
CA GLU A 117 -23.79 5.84 -11.07
C GLU A 117 -22.63 5.76 -10.07
N THR A 118 -21.76 4.76 -10.23
CA THR A 118 -20.56 4.61 -9.39
C THR A 118 -19.59 5.78 -9.58
N CYS A 119 -19.36 6.21 -10.81
CA CYS A 119 -18.56 7.40 -11.12
C CYS A 119 -19.19 8.69 -10.56
N ASN A 120 -20.51 8.84 -10.62
CA ASN A 120 -21.24 9.97 -10.01
C ASN A 120 -21.04 10.02 -8.49
N ARG A 121 -21.18 8.88 -7.80
CA ARG A 121 -20.93 8.80 -6.35
C ARG A 121 -19.49 9.14 -6.00
N ALA A 122 -18.53 8.65 -6.77
CA ALA A 122 -17.13 8.92 -6.55
C ALA A 122 -16.74 10.38 -6.86
N ALA A 123 -17.38 11.02 -7.85
CA ALA A 123 -17.14 12.43 -8.20
C ALA A 123 -17.66 13.40 -7.14
N ASN A 124 -18.63 12.98 -6.32
CA ASN A 124 -19.15 13.74 -5.19
C ASN A 124 -18.26 13.66 -3.94
N LEU A 125 -17.16 12.90 -3.97
CA LEU A 125 -16.22 12.87 -2.86
C LEU A 125 -15.43 14.17 -2.79
N GLU A 126 -15.22 14.67 -1.57
CA GLU A 126 -14.32 15.79 -1.33
C GLU A 126 -12.93 15.28 -0.97
N GLY A 127 -11.88 16.02 -1.31
CA GLY A 127 -10.53 15.66 -0.94
C GLY A 127 -9.72 16.83 -0.42
N ARG A 128 -8.82 16.52 0.51
CA ARG A 128 -7.83 17.46 1.03
C ARG A 128 -6.45 16.86 0.84
N ALA A 129 -5.45 17.72 0.63
CA ALA A 129 -4.07 17.34 0.86
C ALA A 129 -3.95 16.89 2.32
N GLY A 130 -3.79 15.59 2.54
CA GLY A 130 -3.51 15.08 3.87
C GLY A 130 -2.09 15.50 4.25
N ARG A 131 -1.93 16.21 5.37
CA ARG A 131 -0.72 15.97 6.16
C ARG A 131 -0.80 14.52 6.59
N ARG A 132 0.27 13.73 6.40
CA ARG A 132 0.31 12.31 6.74
C ARG A 132 -0.56 11.97 7.97
N PRO A 133 -1.44 10.97 7.82
CA PRO A 133 -1.49 9.88 8.76
C PRO A 133 -1.28 8.62 7.93
N ASN A 134 -0.01 8.29 7.66
CA ASN A 134 0.33 6.88 7.58
C ASN A 134 0.44 6.49 9.06
N GLU A 135 -0.47 5.68 9.60
CA GLU A 135 -0.30 5.12 10.94
C GLU A 135 0.91 4.18 10.86
N ASP A 136 2.08 4.81 10.96
CA ASP A 136 3.43 4.29 11.07
C ASP A 136 3.60 2.86 10.55
N TRP A 137 3.92 2.67 9.26
CA TRP A 137 4.55 1.41 8.82
C TRP A 137 5.79 1.07 9.67
N VAL A 138 6.41 2.08 10.28
CA VAL A 138 7.48 1.95 11.29
C VAL A 138 6.99 1.26 12.57
N ARG A 139 5.72 1.47 12.95
CA ARG A 139 5.04 0.78 14.06
C ARG A 139 4.83 -0.67 13.68
N ASP A 140 4.29 -0.93 12.49
CA ASP A 140 4.09 -2.31 12.00
C ASP A 140 5.42 -3.04 11.84
N PHE A 141 6.45 -2.33 11.39
CA PHE A 141 7.83 -2.81 11.33
C PHE A 141 8.34 -3.17 12.73
N CYS A 142 8.18 -2.28 13.72
CA CYS A 142 8.55 -2.55 15.11
C CYS A 142 7.78 -3.76 15.67
N VAL A 143 6.48 -3.86 15.44
CA VAL A 143 5.65 -4.99 15.91
C VAL A 143 6.08 -6.29 15.24
N ALA A 144 6.30 -6.28 13.93
CA ALA A 144 6.79 -7.45 13.19
C ALA A 144 8.17 -7.89 13.68
N CYS A 145 9.06 -6.94 14.02
CA CYS A 145 10.30 -7.23 14.70
C CYS A 145 10.05 -7.96 16.03
N GLN A 146 9.19 -7.42 16.91
CA GLN A 146 8.88 -8.05 18.20
C GLN A 146 8.30 -9.47 18.06
N GLN A 147 7.42 -9.68 17.09
CA GLN A 147 6.83 -10.99 16.80
C GLN A 147 7.87 -11.99 16.29
N PHE A 148 8.71 -11.59 15.32
CA PHE A 148 9.75 -12.45 14.79
C PHE A 148 10.78 -12.80 15.86
N TRP A 149 11.19 -11.82 16.69
CA TRP A 149 12.12 -12.03 17.80
C TRP A 149 11.61 -13.10 18.78
N LEU A 150 10.32 -13.04 19.12
CA LEU A 150 9.67 -14.03 19.99
C LEU A 150 9.56 -15.40 19.31
N LEU A 151 9.17 -15.43 18.02
CA LEU A 151 9.06 -16.66 17.23
C LEU A 151 10.40 -17.39 17.11
N ALA A 152 11.50 -16.64 17.01
CA ALA A 152 12.85 -17.16 16.98
C ALA A 152 13.38 -17.62 18.36
N GLY A 153 12.52 -17.73 19.37
CA GLY A 153 12.88 -18.20 20.72
C GLY A 153 13.70 -17.23 21.55
N LYS A 154 13.87 -15.98 21.11
CA LYS A 154 14.64 -14.96 21.84
C LYS A 154 13.78 -14.29 22.92
N THR A 155 14.39 -13.87 24.01
CA THR A 155 13.69 -13.23 25.15
C THR A 155 13.76 -11.70 25.09
N GLY A 156 12.80 -11.04 25.75
CA GLY A 156 12.73 -9.57 25.85
C GLY A 156 12.32 -8.88 24.54
N THR A 157 11.02 -8.64 24.37
CA THR A 157 10.45 -8.04 23.14
C THR A 157 10.33 -6.51 23.19
N ALA A 158 10.81 -5.84 24.24
CA ALA A 158 10.74 -4.38 24.33
C ALA A 158 11.85 -3.70 23.51
N ILE A 159 11.48 -2.85 22.55
CA ILE A 159 12.41 -2.02 21.77
C ILE A 159 12.61 -0.69 22.52
N VAL A 160 13.82 -0.46 23.03
CA VAL A 160 14.13 0.60 23.98
C VAL A 160 15.42 1.33 23.59
N PHE A 161 15.28 2.56 23.06
CA PHE A 161 16.41 3.38 22.61
C PHE A 161 16.97 4.36 23.65
N HIS A 162 16.33 4.51 24.81
CA HIS A 162 16.68 5.54 25.81
C HIS A 162 17.66 5.06 26.90
N THR A 163 18.14 3.83 26.80
CA THR A 163 19.13 3.26 27.73
C THR A 163 20.54 3.40 27.16
N ALA A 164 21.54 3.58 28.03
CA ALA A 164 22.96 3.58 27.64
C ALA A 164 23.40 2.24 27.01
N PHE A 165 22.68 1.17 27.33
CA PHE A 165 22.86 -0.17 26.76
C PHE A 165 21.54 -0.61 26.09
N PRO A 166 21.44 -0.51 24.76
CA PRO A 166 20.26 -0.97 24.04
C PRO A 166 20.11 -2.48 24.18
N THR A 167 18.87 -2.96 24.32
CA THR A 167 18.56 -4.40 24.38
C THR A 167 18.92 -5.08 23.05
N PRO A 168 19.16 -6.41 23.04
CA PRO A 168 19.47 -7.15 21.80
C PRO A 168 18.43 -6.93 20.69
N ILE A 169 17.14 -6.98 21.03
CA ILE A 169 16.06 -6.68 20.07
C ILE A 169 16.14 -5.24 19.53
N THR A 170 16.56 -4.27 20.35
CA THR A 170 16.70 -2.87 19.91
C THR A 170 17.83 -2.75 18.89
N ARG A 171 18.99 -3.36 19.17
CA ARG A 171 20.14 -3.38 18.25
C ARG A 171 19.77 -4.08 16.94
N TRP A 172 19.08 -5.21 17.03
CA TRP A 172 18.61 -5.95 15.87
C TRP A 172 17.60 -5.16 15.03
N THR A 173 16.59 -4.58 15.67
CA THR A 173 15.57 -3.75 14.98
C THR A 173 16.22 -2.57 14.27
N GLU A 174 17.19 -1.92 14.91
CA GLU A 174 17.98 -0.84 14.30
C GLU A 174 18.80 -1.35 13.11
N ARG A 175 19.50 -2.49 13.27
CA ARG A 175 20.31 -3.11 12.21
C ARG A 175 19.49 -3.45 10.98
N VAL A 176 18.32 -4.06 11.17
CA VAL A 176 17.37 -4.40 10.10
C VAL A 176 16.86 -3.13 9.43
N TYR A 177 16.41 -2.16 10.21
CA TYR A 177 15.85 -0.91 9.70
C TYR A 177 16.87 -0.12 8.85
N VAL A 178 18.10 0.04 9.36
CA VAL A 178 19.17 0.73 8.64
C VAL A 178 19.61 -0.07 7.41
N GLY A 179 19.80 -1.38 7.54
CA GLY A 179 20.22 -2.25 6.44
C GLY A 179 19.25 -2.20 5.26
N LEU A 180 17.96 -2.37 5.52
CA LEU A 180 16.93 -2.29 4.48
C LEU A 180 16.85 -0.90 3.83
N ARG A 181 16.98 0.18 4.61
CA ARG A 181 17.03 1.55 4.07
C ARG A 181 18.21 1.76 3.13
N ARG A 182 19.41 1.33 3.52
CA ARG A 182 20.61 1.42 2.69
C ARG A 182 20.48 0.64 1.39
N LEU A 183 19.95 -0.57 1.47
CA LEU A 183 19.70 -1.40 0.29
C LEU A 183 18.68 -0.76 -0.67
N LYS A 184 17.74 0.06 -0.15
CA LYS A 184 16.81 0.89 -0.94
C LYS A 184 17.38 2.25 -1.38
N GLY A 185 18.61 2.60 -1.01
CA GLY A 185 19.18 3.92 -1.27
C GLY A 185 18.54 5.06 -0.46
N LEU A 186 17.87 4.75 0.64
CA LEU A 186 17.27 5.72 1.56
C LEU A 186 18.28 6.18 2.61
N ARG A 187 18.20 7.44 3.04
CA ARG A 187 19.04 7.99 4.12
C ARG A 187 18.81 7.26 5.43
N ASP A 188 19.88 7.04 6.19
CA ASP A 188 19.84 6.53 7.57
C ASP A 188 19.20 7.58 8.49
N ASP A 189 17.89 7.46 8.76
CA ASP A 189 17.17 8.30 9.72
C ASP A 189 16.41 7.44 10.72
N LEU A 190 16.92 7.42 11.95
CA LEU A 190 16.38 6.67 13.08
C LEU A 190 15.34 7.45 13.89
N SER A 191 15.15 8.75 13.62
CA SER A 191 14.29 9.62 14.44
C SER A 191 12.86 9.10 14.52
N LYS A 192 12.36 8.56 13.40
CA LYS A 192 11.04 7.96 13.32
C LYS A 192 10.97 6.61 14.04
N LEU A 193 11.96 5.74 13.84
CA LEU A 193 12.06 4.45 14.55
C LEU A 193 12.07 4.65 16.07
N LYS A 194 12.89 5.59 16.56
CA LYS A 194 13.02 5.91 17.98
C LYS A 194 11.73 6.46 18.58
N SER A 195 11.08 7.41 17.89
CA SER A 195 9.83 8.00 18.38
C SER A 195 8.67 7.00 18.39
N THR A 196 8.54 6.17 17.35
CA THR A 196 7.52 5.13 17.28
C THR A 196 7.76 4.01 18.30
N ALA A 197 9.00 3.53 18.46
CA ALA A 197 9.33 2.52 19.47
C ALA A 197 9.05 2.99 20.91
N LYS A 198 9.26 4.28 21.22
CA LYS A 198 8.94 4.84 22.54
C LYS A 198 7.45 4.73 22.90
N ALA A 199 6.57 4.77 21.90
CA ALA A 199 5.13 4.68 22.08
C ALA A 199 4.60 3.23 22.08
N LEU A 200 5.45 2.25 21.79
CA LEU A 200 5.07 0.84 21.69
C LEU A 200 5.33 0.09 23.00
N SER A 201 4.35 -0.73 23.39
CA SER A 201 4.53 -1.72 24.45
C SER A 201 5.33 -2.93 23.93
N ALA A 202 5.88 -3.71 24.86
CA ALA A 202 6.43 -5.02 24.53
C ALA A 202 5.33 -5.94 24.02
N TYR A 203 5.57 -6.63 22.90
CA TYR A 203 4.64 -7.64 22.40
C TYR A 203 4.54 -8.80 23.40
N ARG A 204 3.32 -9.17 23.76
CA ARG A 204 2.98 -10.33 24.60
C ARG A 204 2.17 -11.25 23.69
N GLY A 205 2.74 -12.40 23.36
CA GLY A 205 2.06 -13.42 22.55
C GLY A 205 0.80 -13.96 23.23
#